data_AF-A0A536Y8P6-F1
#
_entry.id   AF-A0A536Y8P6-F1
#
_cell.length_a   1.000
_cell.length_b   1.000
_cell.length_c   1.000
_cell.angle_alpha   90.00
_cell.angle_beta   90.00
_cell.angle_gamma   90.00
#
_symmetry.space_group_name_H-M   'P 1'
#
loop_
_entity.id
_entity.type
_entity.pdbx_description
1 polymer ?
#
loop_
_entity_poly.entity_id
_entity_poly.type
_entity_poly.pdbx_seq_one_letter_code
_entity_poly.pdbx_strand_id
1 'polypeptide(L)'
;MTQRRGRSYSGVEGIAMQDASLQESMGPIQDRTKEHLCMTDKGIVGTRSRLLRAAKAAREGKSVPGLDPASQRVRSCAIELPVGQHYKEGAKHGLFPELDTDPVTV
;
A
#
# COMPACT_ATOMS: atom_id res chain seq x y z
N MET A 1 -7.78 -28.82 6.69
CA MET A 1 -7.55 -27.66 5.80
C MET A 1 -6.35 -26.86 6.30
N THR A 2 -5.56 -26.30 5.38
CA THR A 2 -4.33 -25.53 5.62
C THR A 2 -4.55 -24.32 6.53
N GLN A 3 -5.67 -23.61 6.36
CA GLN A 3 -6.07 -22.48 7.22
C GLN A 3 -6.28 -22.90 8.68
N ARG A 4 -7.07 -23.96 8.92
CA ARG A 4 -7.31 -24.51 10.27
C ARG A 4 -6.01 -24.94 10.97
N ARG A 5 -4.98 -25.28 10.20
CA ARG A 5 -3.65 -25.67 10.71
C ARG A 5 -2.68 -24.49 10.81
N GLY A 6 -3.11 -23.25 10.53
CA GLY A 6 -2.29 -22.04 10.60
C GLY A 6 -1.21 -21.93 9.52
N ARG A 7 -1.31 -22.71 8.44
CA ARG A 7 -0.31 -22.72 7.35
C ARG A 7 -0.60 -21.72 6.24
N SER A 8 -1.82 -21.20 6.19
CA SER A 8 -2.24 -20.11 5.30
C SER A 8 -3.34 -19.31 5.98
N TYR A 9 -3.55 -18.07 5.54
CA TYR A 9 -4.52 -17.16 6.13
C TYR A 9 -5.94 -17.40 5.61
N SER A 10 -6.10 -17.73 4.32
CA SER A 10 -7.41 -17.96 3.69
C SER A 10 -7.64 -19.39 3.20
N GLY A 11 -6.68 -20.31 3.39
CA GLY A 11 -6.78 -21.68 2.87
C GLY A 11 -6.34 -21.85 1.42
N VAL A 12 -6.13 -20.73 0.70
CA VAL A 12 -5.56 -20.70 -0.66
C VAL A 12 -4.03 -20.80 -0.59
N GLU A 13 -3.42 -21.47 -1.58
CA GLU A 13 -1.97 -21.63 -1.68
C GLU A 13 -1.32 -20.40 -2.33
N GLY A 14 -0.22 -19.91 -1.73
CA GLY A 14 0.55 -18.76 -2.22
C GLY A 14 0.04 -17.42 -1.69
N ILE A 15 0.94 -16.46 -1.44
CA ILE A 15 0.58 -15.15 -0.84
C ILE A 15 -0.24 -14.31 -1.83
N ALA A 16 0.25 -14.18 -3.07
CA ALA A 16 -0.44 -13.39 -4.09
C ALA A 16 -1.86 -13.91 -4.39
N MET A 17 -2.03 -15.23 -4.40
CA MET A 17 -3.34 -15.84 -4.62
C MET A 17 -4.27 -15.72 -3.42
N GLN A 18 -3.74 -15.72 -2.19
CA GLN A 18 -4.54 -15.41 -1.01
C GLN A 18 -5.08 -13.98 -1.09
N ASP A 19 -4.25 -12.99 -1.44
CA ASP A 19 -4.68 -11.59 -1.56
C ASP A 19 -5.69 -11.43 -2.70
N ALA A 20 -5.42 -12.00 -3.88
CA ALA A 20 -6.33 -11.95 -5.01
C ALA A 20 -7.69 -12.56 -4.68
N SER A 21 -7.72 -13.70 -3.98
CA SER A 21 -8.98 -14.36 -3.59
C SER A 21 -9.86 -13.46 -2.72
N LEU A 22 -9.25 -12.69 -1.81
CA LEU A 22 -9.96 -11.76 -0.95
C LEU A 22 -10.42 -10.52 -1.72
N GLN A 23 -9.59 -9.98 -2.60
CA GLN A 23 -9.95 -8.83 -3.45
C GLN A 23 -11.14 -9.15 -4.35
N GLU A 24 -11.12 -10.29 -5.04
CA GLU A 24 -12.22 -10.71 -5.93
C GLU A 24 -13.53 -10.96 -5.16
N SER A 25 -13.43 -11.45 -3.92
CA SER A 25 -14.61 -11.69 -3.07
C SER A 25 -15.38 -10.42 -2.68
N MET A 26 -14.74 -9.24 -2.79
CA MET A 26 -15.37 -7.93 -2.55
C MET A 26 -16.31 -7.51 -3.69
N GLY A 27 -16.27 -8.24 -4.82
CA GLY A 27 -17.04 -7.92 -6.02
C GLY A 27 -16.48 -6.72 -6.80
N PRO A 28 -17.10 -6.38 -7.95
CA PRO A 28 -16.56 -5.38 -8.88
C PRO A 28 -16.42 -3.97 -8.27
N ILE A 29 -17.36 -3.59 -7.40
CA ILE A 29 -17.33 -2.32 -6.66
C ILE A 29 -17.81 -2.60 -5.22
N GLN A 30 -16.91 -2.44 -4.26
CA GLN A 30 -17.22 -2.62 -2.85
C GLN A 30 -18.23 -1.57 -2.34
N ASP A 31 -19.30 -2.03 -1.69
CA ASP A 31 -20.23 -1.17 -0.94
C ASP A 31 -19.59 -0.72 0.39
N ARG A 32 -19.08 0.52 0.40
CA ARG A 32 -18.34 1.07 1.52
C ARG A 32 -19.22 1.61 2.65
N THR A 33 -20.55 1.64 2.48
CA THR A 33 -21.47 2.11 3.53
C THR A 33 -21.51 1.19 4.75
N LYS A 34 -21.03 -0.04 4.60
CA LYS A 34 -21.01 -1.10 5.62
C LYS A 34 -19.63 -1.30 6.26
N GLU A 35 -18.62 -0.55 5.85
CA GLU A 35 -17.26 -0.69 6.37
C GLU A 35 -17.14 -0.10 7.79
N HIS A 36 -16.50 -0.85 8.69
CA HIS A 36 -16.20 -0.43 10.06
C HIS A 36 -14.67 -0.39 10.23
N LEU A 37 -14.06 0.76 9.93
CA LEU A 37 -12.60 0.90 9.91
C LEU A 37 -12.02 1.08 11.31
N CYS A 38 -10.93 0.37 11.56
CA CYS A 38 -10.18 0.37 12.81
C CYS A 38 -8.94 1.27 12.73
N MET A 39 -8.23 1.43 13.86
CA MET A 39 -6.99 2.23 13.90
C MET A 39 -5.90 1.73 12.94
N THR A 40 -5.87 0.43 12.65
CA THR A 40 -4.95 -0.19 11.69
C THR A 40 -5.23 0.24 10.24
N ASP A 41 -6.44 0.71 9.93
CA ASP A 41 -6.86 1.11 8.59
C ASP A 41 -6.52 2.57 8.25
N LYS A 42 -5.71 3.25 9.08
CA LYS A 42 -5.33 4.65 8.89
C LYS A 42 -4.70 4.90 7.51
N GLY A 43 -3.93 3.94 6.99
CA GLY A 43 -3.37 4.01 5.64
C GLY A 43 -4.44 4.02 4.55
N ILE A 44 -5.47 3.17 4.68
CA ILE A 44 -6.61 3.08 3.77
C ILE A 44 -7.38 4.41 3.77
N VAL A 45 -7.70 4.94 4.95
CA VAL A 45 -8.40 6.22 5.11
C VAL A 45 -7.61 7.36 4.47
N GLY A 46 -6.31 7.46 4.77
CA GLY A 46 -5.44 8.50 4.23
C GLY A 46 -5.34 8.45 2.71
N THR A 47 -5.19 7.25 2.15
CA THR A 47 -5.09 7.02 0.70
C THR A 47 -6.39 7.41 0.00
N ARG A 48 -7.53 6.95 0.52
CA ARG A 48 -8.85 7.28 -0.04
C ARG A 48 -9.13 8.79 0.01
N SER A 49 -8.81 9.44 1.13
CA SER A 49 -8.93 10.89 1.27
C SER A 49 -8.10 11.64 0.22
N ARG A 50 -6.85 11.19 -0.02
CA ARG A 50 -5.97 11.77 -1.05
C ARG A 50 -6.53 11.60 -2.45
N LEU A 51 -7.01 10.41 -2.80
CA LEU A 51 -7.60 10.12 -4.12
C LEU A 51 -8.87 10.94 -4.36
N LEU A 52 -9.76 11.04 -3.38
CA LEU A 52 -10.99 11.84 -3.49
C LEU A 52 -10.70 13.33 -3.67
N ARG A 53 -9.69 13.87 -2.96
CA ARG A 53 -9.24 15.26 -3.16
C ARG A 53 -8.67 15.48 -4.55
N ALA A 54 -7.83 14.56 -5.03
CA ALA A 54 -7.27 14.63 -6.38
C ALA A 54 -8.36 14.58 -7.46
N ALA A 55 -9.35 13.68 -7.33
CA ALA A 55 -10.47 13.60 -8.27
C ALA A 55 -11.33 14.88 -8.31
N LYS A 56 -11.58 15.50 -7.14
CA LYS A 56 -12.28 16.81 -7.07
C LYS A 56 -11.47 17.91 -7.75
N ALA A 57 -10.17 17.99 -7.46
CA ALA A 57 -9.27 18.96 -8.08
C ALA A 57 -9.22 18.79 -9.62
N ALA A 58 -9.10 17.55 -10.11
CA ALA A 58 -9.11 17.25 -11.53
C ALA A 58 -10.40 17.74 -12.22
N ARG A 59 -11.57 17.49 -11.61
CA ARG A 59 -12.87 17.95 -12.15
C ARG A 59 -12.97 19.47 -12.23
N GLU A 60 -12.27 20.18 -11.35
CA GLU A 60 -12.21 21.65 -11.32
C GLU A 60 -11.07 22.22 -12.19
N GLY A 61 -10.36 21.38 -12.96
CA GLY A 61 -9.22 21.80 -13.79
C GLY A 61 -7.98 22.19 -12.99
N LYS A 62 -7.89 21.81 -11.71
CA LYS A 62 -6.76 22.11 -10.83
C LYS A 62 -5.68 21.03 -10.93
N SER A 63 -4.46 21.40 -10.58
CA SER A 63 -3.33 20.46 -10.49
C SER A 63 -3.59 19.33 -9.50
N VAL A 64 -3.13 18.12 -9.85
CA VAL A 64 -3.24 16.91 -9.04
C VAL A 64 -1.85 16.41 -8.66
N PRO A 65 -1.68 15.73 -7.50
CA PRO A 65 -0.39 15.19 -7.11
C PRO A 65 0.02 14.00 -8.01
N GLY A 66 1.32 13.80 -8.18
CA GLY A 66 1.86 12.61 -8.86
C GLY A 66 1.95 12.70 -10.39
N LEU A 67 1.85 13.91 -10.96
CA LEU A 67 2.05 14.16 -12.40
C LEU A 67 3.52 14.10 -12.81
N ASP A 68 4.44 14.45 -11.91
CA ASP A 68 5.88 14.30 -12.14
C ASP A 68 6.28 12.83 -11.98
N PRO A 69 6.89 12.19 -13.00
CA PRO A 69 7.40 10.82 -12.89
C PRO A 69 8.32 10.59 -11.69
N ALA A 70 9.08 11.61 -11.25
CA ALA A 70 9.92 11.49 -10.07
C ALA A 70 9.10 11.18 -8.79
N SER A 71 7.84 11.63 -8.72
CA SER A 71 6.94 11.34 -7.60
C SER A 71 6.56 9.86 -7.47
N GLN A 72 6.77 9.07 -8.53
CA GLN A 72 6.48 7.63 -8.56
C GLN A 72 7.73 6.78 -8.31
N ARG A 73 8.90 7.39 -8.14
CA ARG A 73 10.19 6.71 -7.92
C ARG A 73 10.36 6.30 -6.46
N VAL A 74 9.37 5.60 -5.93
CA VAL A 74 9.44 4.94 -4.63
C VAL A 74 9.55 3.42 -4.84
N ARG A 75 10.36 2.76 -4.01
CA ARG A 75 10.56 1.31 -4.02
C ARG A 75 10.27 0.71 -2.65
N SER A 76 9.87 -0.56 -2.65
CA SER A 76 9.79 -1.33 -1.41
C SER A 76 11.21 -1.68 -0.97
N CYS A 77 11.46 -1.61 0.33
CA CYS A 77 12.72 -2.01 0.95
C CYS A 77 12.46 -2.72 2.28
N ALA A 78 13.34 -3.64 2.66
CA ALA A 78 13.35 -4.25 3.99
C ALA A 78 14.66 -3.85 4.67
N ILE A 79 14.56 -3.07 5.76
CA ILE A 79 15.72 -2.46 6.41
C ILE A 79 15.51 -2.49 7.93
N GLU A 80 16.55 -2.87 8.66
CA GLU A 80 16.60 -2.71 10.12
C GLU A 80 17.06 -1.29 10.47
N LEU A 81 16.29 -0.58 11.30
CA LEU A 81 16.59 0.78 11.74
C LEU A 81 16.83 0.83 13.25
N PRO A 82 17.74 1.70 13.73
CA PRO A 82 17.90 1.93 15.16
C PRO A 82 16.59 2.38 15.82
N VAL A 83 16.39 1.99 17.07
CA VAL A 83 15.23 2.41 17.86
C VAL A 83 15.18 3.94 17.94
N GLY A 84 13.99 4.50 17.67
CA GLY A 84 13.77 5.95 17.70
C GLY A 84 14.07 6.66 16.36
N GLN A 85 14.71 6.00 15.39
CA GLN A 85 14.90 6.57 14.07
C GLN A 85 13.57 6.63 13.31
N HIS A 86 13.20 7.80 12.80
CA HIS A 86 12.00 7.93 11.98
C HIS A 86 12.19 7.23 10.63
N TYR A 87 11.28 6.30 10.30
CA TYR A 87 11.43 5.39 9.16
C TYR A 87 11.61 6.10 7.81
N LYS A 88 10.92 7.23 7.58
CA LYS A 88 11.05 7.95 6.30
C LYS A 88 12.47 8.46 6.03
N GLU A 89 13.18 8.84 7.08
CA GLU A 89 14.55 9.33 6.97
C GLU A 89 15.53 8.16 6.97
N GLY A 90 15.35 7.19 7.88
CA GLY A 90 16.24 6.04 7.99
C GLY A 90 16.22 5.12 6.77
N ALA A 91 15.04 4.91 6.17
CA ALA A 91 14.86 4.04 5.00
C ALA A 91 14.99 4.78 3.67
N LYS A 92 15.33 6.07 3.66
CA LYS A 92 15.32 6.90 2.44
C LYS A 92 16.15 6.29 1.30
N HIS A 93 17.30 5.72 1.62
CA HIS A 93 18.20 5.09 0.65
C HIS A 93 17.59 3.86 -0.04
N GLY A 94 16.72 3.10 0.64
CA GLY A 94 16.00 1.96 0.05
C GLY A 94 14.67 2.35 -0.58
N LEU A 95 14.01 3.40 -0.07
CA LEU A 95 12.75 3.91 -0.62
C LEU A 95 12.97 4.68 -1.91
N PHE A 96 14.09 5.39 -2.06
CA PHE A 96 14.43 6.23 -3.22
C PHE A 96 15.83 5.90 -3.76
N PRO A 97 16.07 4.64 -4.17
CA PRO A 97 17.36 4.25 -4.71
C PRO A 97 17.57 4.82 -6.12
N GLU A 98 18.81 4.81 -6.60
CA GLU A 98 19.11 5.12 -8.00
C GLU A 98 18.46 4.09 -8.93
N LEU A 99 18.33 4.42 -10.22
CA LEU A 99 17.82 3.46 -11.19
C LEU A 99 18.83 2.32 -11.38
N ASP A 100 18.31 1.15 -11.72
CA ASP A 100 19.12 -0.05 -12.00
C ASP A 100 19.98 -0.53 -10.82
N THR A 101 19.62 -0.16 -9.59
CA THR A 101 20.20 -0.73 -8.37
C THR A 101 19.33 -1.85 -7.83
N ASP A 102 19.95 -2.88 -7.25
CA ASP A 102 19.23 -3.95 -6.56
C ASP A 102 18.38 -3.41 -5.40
N PRO A 103 17.20 -4.01 -5.13
CA PRO A 103 16.38 -3.63 -3.98
C PRO A 103 17.15 -3.78 -2.67
N VAL A 104 17.07 -2.76 -1.82
CA VAL A 104 17.63 -2.85 -0.46
C VAL A 104 16.77 -3.78 0.38
N THR A 105 17.30 -4.96 0.66
CA THR A 105 16.69 -5.96 1.54
C THR A 105 17.74 -6.45 2.54
N VAL A 106 17.35 -6.53 3.80
CA VAL A 106 18.01 -7.36 4.82
C VAL A 106 17.72 -8.83 4.59
#